data_AF-A0A2D4PND5-F1
#
_entry.id   AF-A0A2D4PND5-F1
#
_cell.length_a   1.000
_cell.length_b   1.000
_cell.length_c   1.000
_cell.angle_alpha   90.00
_cell.angle_beta   90.00
_cell.angle_gamma   90.00
#
_symmetry.space_group_name_H-M   'P 1'
#
loop_
_entity.id
_entity.type
_entity.pdbx_description
1 polymer ?
#
loop_
_entity_poly.entity_id
_entity_poly.type
_entity_poly.pdbx_seq_one_letter_code
_entity_poly.pdbx_strand_id
1 'polypeptide(L)'
;ALSCIYVFIVFGFTSFVMVIVHERVPDMQTYPPLPDIFLDSVPRIPWAFAMTEVCGVILCYIWLLVLLLHRHRSILLRRLCSLMGTVFLLRCVTMFVTSLSVPGQHLQCSGKLYGNVWAKLQRAFAIWSGFGMTLTGVHTCGDYMFSGHTVVLT
;
A
#
# COMPACT_ATOMS: atom_id res chain seq x y z
N ALA A 1 -5.16 3.48 -23.69
CA ALA A 1 -3.73 3.15 -23.76
C ALA A 1 -2.94 4.02 -22.79
N LEU A 2 -2.86 5.34 -23.02
CA LEU A 2 -2.09 6.28 -22.17
C LEU A 2 -2.41 6.15 -20.67
N SER A 3 -3.68 6.15 -20.27
CA SER A 3 -4.06 6.01 -18.84
C SER A 3 -3.63 4.66 -18.23
N CYS A 4 -3.61 3.59 -19.02
CA CYS A 4 -3.17 2.27 -18.57
C CYS A 4 -1.64 2.20 -18.41
N ILE A 5 -0.90 2.84 -19.32
CA ILE A 5 0.56 2.98 -19.21
C ILE A 5 0.92 3.85 -18.01
N TYR A 6 0.19 4.94 -17.81
CA TYR A 6 0.37 5.85 -16.67
C TYR A 6 0.22 5.12 -15.34
N VAL A 7 -0.90 4.40 -15.12
CA VAL A 7 -1.10 3.67 -13.85
C VAL A 7 -0.06 2.56 -13.65
N PHE A 8 0.38 1.90 -14.71
CA PHE A 8 1.43 0.87 -14.63
C PHE A 8 2.77 1.46 -14.17
N ILE A 9 3.16 2.60 -14.75
CA ILE A 9 4.38 3.32 -14.33
C ILE A 9 4.24 3.82 -12.89
N VAL A 10 3.08 4.38 -12.52
CA VAL A 10 2.83 4.86 -11.15
C VAL A 10 2.89 3.71 -10.15
N PHE A 11 2.37 2.53 -10.45
CA PHE A 11 2.48 1.37 -9.56
C PHE A 11 3.93 0.90 -9.37
N GLY A 12 4.72 0.86 -10.45
CA GLY A 12 6.15 0.58 -10.35
C GLY A 12 6.89 1.63 -9.49
N PHE A 13 6.60 2.91 -9.71
CA PHE A 13 7.14 4.00 -8.91
C PHE A 13 6.71 3.91 -7.44
N THR A 14 5.44 3.59 -7.17
CA THR A 14 4.91 3.41 -5.81
C THR A 14 5.67 2.31 -5.07
N SER A 15 5.89 1.17 -5.72
CA SER A 15 6.65 0.06 -5.11
C SER A 15 8.08 0.49 -4.76
N PHE A 16 8.73 1.24 -5.66
CA PHE A 16 10.08 1.77 -5.39
C PHE A 16 10.09 2.77 -4.22
N VAL A 17 9.14 3.72 -4.20
CA VAL A 17 9.02 4.71 -3.12
C VAL A 17 8.75 4.03 -1.78
N MET A 18 7.92 3.00 -1.73
CA MET A 18 7.67 2.23 -0.51
C MET A 18 8.94 1.63 0.07
N VAL A 19 9.81 1.04 -0.76
CA VAL A 19 11.11 0.50 -0.31
C VAL A 19 12.04 1.61 0.21
N ILE A 20 12.11 2.75 -0.48
CA ILE A 20 12.92 3.90 -0.05
C ILE A 20 12.44 4.43 1.30
N VAL A 21 11.14 4.62 1.44
CA VAL A 21 10.51 5.16 2.63
C VAL A 21 10.67 4.21 3.81
N HIS A 22 10.53 2.89 3.59
CA HIS A 22 10.73 1.87 4.61
C HIS A 22 12.14 1.92 5.24
N GLU A 23 13.17 2.24 4.46
CA GLU A 23 14.54 2.40 4.98
C GLU A 23 14.71 3.65 5.86
N ARG A 24 13.90 4.70 5.61
CA ARG A 24 13.93 5.95 6.40
C ARG A 24 13.15 5.85 7.71
N VAL A 25 12.31 4.84 7.88
CA VAL A 25 11.55 4.66 9.13
C VAL A 25 12.55 4.36 10.27
N PRO A 26 12.50 5.10 11.39
CA PRO A 26 13.35 4.82 12.55
C PRO A 26 13.04 3.44 13.13
N ASP A 27 14.05 2.79 13.72
CA ASP A 27 13.87 1.43 14.26
C ASP A 27 12.87 1.38 15.41
N MET A 28 11.94 0.42 15.31
CA MET A 28 10.82 0.24 16.25
C MET A 28 11.27 -0.14 17.67
N GLN A 29 12.50 -0.64 17.81
CA GLN A 29 13.13 -0.98 19.09
C GLN A 29 13.64 0.25 19.83
N THR A 30 14.06 1.29 19.11
CA THR A 30 14.72 2.47 19.69
C THR A 30 13.73 3.61 19.96
N TYR A 31 12.70 3.74 19.13
CA TYR A 31 11.72 4.82 19.23
C TYR A 31 10.32 4.25 19.48
N PRO A 32 9.68 4.56 20.63
CA PRO A 32 8.31 4.14 20.88
C PRO A 32 7.33 4.85 19.93
N PRO A 33 6.16 4.25 19.65
CA PRO A 33 5.09 4.91 18.90
C PRO A 33 4.60 6.16 19.63
N LEU A 34 3.97 7.07 18.90
CA LEU A 34 3.43 8.30 19.46
C LEU A 34 2.35 7.98 20.52
N PRO A 35 2.35 8.64 21.69
CA PRO A 35 1.34 8.41 22.72
C PRO A 35 0.00 8.98 22.26
N ASP A 36 -0.90 8.09 21.81
CA ASP A 36 -2.24 8.43 21.34
C ASP A 36 -3.29 7.98 22.38
N ILE A 37 -3.86 8.93 23.12
CA ILE A 37 -4.84 8.72 24.21
C ILE A 37 -6.04 7.86 23.77
N PHE A 38 -6.47 8.02 22.51
CA PHE A 38 -7.57 7.24 21.95
C PHE A 38 -7.19 5.78 21.70
N LEU A 39 -5.97 5.50 21.22
CA LEU A 39 -5.51 4.14 20.96
C LEU A 39 -5.16 3.38 22.25
N ASP A 40 -4.82 4.09 23.32
CA ASP A 40 -4.58 3.52 24.64
C ASP A 40 -5.87 3.09 25.36
N SER A 41 -7.01 3.71 25.02
CA SER A 41 -8.31 3.43 25.64
C SER A 41 -9.17 2.40 24.89
N VAL A 42 -8.82 2.06 23.65
CA VAL A 42 -9.59 1.13 22.82
C VAL A 42 -8.90 -0.24 22.75
N PRO A 43 -9.59 -1.35 23.07
CA PRO A 43 -9.03 -2.67 22.89
C PRO A 43 -8.76 -2.94 21.40
N ARG A 44 -7.53 -3.33 21.10
CA ARG A 44 -7.05 -3.55 19.74
C ARG A 44 -7.78 -4.73 19.07
N ILE A 45 -8.16 -4.54 17.81
CA ILE A 45 -8.88 -5.53 17.00
C ILE A 45 -7.90 -6.13 15.97
N PRO A 46 -7.35 -7.35 16.22
CA PRO A 46 -6.31 -7.92 15.37
C PRO A 46 -6.82 -8.35 13.98
N TRP A 47 -8.12 -8.60 13.84
CA TRP A 47 -8.73 -9.03 12.57
C TRP A 47 -9.15 -7.87 11.66
N ALA A 48 -9.10 -6.62 12.13
CA ALA A 48 -9.60 -5.48 11.36
C ALA A 48 -8.85 -5.31 10.03
N PHE A 49 -7.53 -5.54 10.04
CA PHE A 49 -6.71 -5.45 8.84
C PHE A 49 -7.08 -6.52 7.80
N ALA A 50 -7.23 -7.78 8.24
CA ALA A 50 -7.67 -8.87 7.37
C ALA A 50 -9.07 -8.59 6.78
N MET A 51 -10.00 -8.02 7.56
CA MET A 51 -11.31 -7.62 7.04
C MET A 51 -11.21 -6.55 5.95
N THR A 52 -10.33 -5.55 6.10
CA THR A 52 -10.15 -4.52 5.06
C THR A 52 -9.61 -5.10 3.75
N GLU A 53 -8.69 -6.06 3.83
CA GLU A 53 -8.18 -6.75 2.64
C GLU A 53 -9.27 -7.58 1.95
N VAL A 54 -10.07 -8.34 2.72
CA VAL A 54 -11.19 -9.12 2.18
C VAL A 54 -12.22 -8.21 1.51
N CYS A 55 -12.59 -7.09 2.14
CA CYS A 55 -13.49 -6.11 1.55
C CYS A 55 -12.93 -5.55 0.23
N GLY A 56 -11.64 -5.23 0.18
CA GLY A 56 -10.97 -4.78 -1.04
C GLY A 56 -11.04 -5.80 -2.17
N VAL A 57 -10.82 -7.09 -1.87
CA VAL A 57 -10.94 -8.19 -2.85
C VAL A 57 -12.38 -8.33 -3.36
N ILE A 58 -13.37 -8.25 -2.48
CA ILE A 58 -14.79 -8.32 -2.86
C ILE A 58 -15.17 -7.17 -3.79
N LEU A 59 -14.78 -5.93 -3.46
CA LEU A 59 -15.03 -4.77 -4.30
C LEU A 59 -14.33 -4.87 -5.66
N CYS A 60 -13.10 -5.39 -5.70
CA CYS A 60 -12.38 -5.67 -6.94
C CYS A 60 -13.15 -6.66 -7.83
N TYR A 61 -13.69 -7.73 -7.24
CA TYR A 61 -14.51 -8.72 -7.97
C TYR A 61 -15.80 -8.11 -8.51
N ILE A 62 -16.52 -7.33 -7.70
CA ILE A 62 -17.73 -6.62 -8.13
C ILE A 62 -17.39 -5.67 -9.29
N TRP A 63 -16.29 -4.93 -9.19
CA TRP A 63 -15.85 -4.01 -10.22
C TRP A 63 -15.50 -4.73 -11.54
N LEU A 64 -14.81 -5.87 -11.46
CA LEU A 64 -14.53 -6.71 -12.63
C LEU A 64 -15.82 -7.21 -13.30
N LEU A 65 -16.80 -7.65 -12.51
CA LEU A 65 -18.09 -8.09 -13.00
C LEU A 65 -18.84 -6.94 -13.70
N VAL A 66 -18.87 -5.75 -13.10
CA VAL A 66 -19.43 -4.54 -13.72
C VAL A 66 -18.71 -4.23 -15.03
N LEU A 67 -17.38 -4.32 -15.08
CA LEU A 67 -16.61 -4.06 -16.29
C LEU A 67 -16.91 -5.06 -17.41
N LEU A 68 -17.16 -6.34 -17.08
CA LEU A 68 -17.52 -7.37 -18.05
C LEU A 68 -18.94 -7.17 -18.60
N LEU A 69 -19.90 -6.79 -17.76
CA LEU A 69 -21.30 -6.60 -18.14
C LEU A 69 -21.58 -5.24 -18.82
N HIS A 70 -20.75 -4.23 -18.58
CA HIS A 70 -21.01 -2.88 -19.06
C HIS A 70 -20.59 -2.67 -20.52
N ARG A 71 -21.54 -2.19 -21.35
CA ARG A 71 -21.35 -1.93 -22.80
C ARG A 71 -20.18 -0.99 -23.11
N HIS A 72 -19.93 -0.01 -22.25
CA HIS A 72 -18.83 0.96 -22.38
C HIS A 72 -17.59 0.62 -21.53
N ARG A 73 -17.24 -0.66 -21.40
CA ARG A 73 -16.09 -1.16 -20.61
C ARG A 73 -14.79 -0.38 -20.79
N SER A 74 -14.48 0.06 -22.01
CA SER A 74 -13.24 0.79 -22.29
C SER A 74 -13.20 2.20 -21.71
N ILE A 75 -14.36 2.86 -21.56
CA ILE A 75 -14.46 4.20 -20.98
C ILE A 75 -14.28 4.12 -19.45
N LEU A 76 -14.95 3.15 -18.82
CA LEU A 76 -14.83 2.89 -17.38
C LEU A 76 -13.38 2.53 -17.01
N LEU A 77 -12.75 1.62 -17.75
CA LEU A 77 -11.36 1.24 -17.51
C LEU A 77 -10.41 2.43 -17.58
N ARG A 78 -10.54 3.30 -18.59
CA ARG A 78 -9.69 4.49 -18.73
C ARG A 78 -9.87 5.47 -17.57
N ARG A 79 -11.10 5.69 -17.12
CA ARG A 79 -11.40 6.56 -15.96
C ARG A 79 -10.79 6.00 -14.69
N LEU A 80 -10.97 4.70 -14.43
CA LEU A 80 -10.39 4.06 -13.26
C LEU A 80 -8.86 4.14 -13.29
N CYS A 81 -8.21 3.79 -14.40
CA CYS A 81 -6.75 3.86 -14.50
C CYS A 81 -6.23 5.28 -14.25
N SER A 82 -6.93 6.32 -14.73
CA SER A 82 -6.53 7.70 -14.49
C SER A 82 -6.67 8.09 -13.02
N LEU A 83 -7.80 7.76 -12.38
CA LEU A 83 -8.05 8.06 -10.97
C LEU A 83 -7.09 7.32 -10.05
N MET A 84 -6.91 6.02 -10.27
CA MET A 84 -5.96 5.19 -9.53
C MET A 84 -4.54 5.75 -9.65
N GLY A 85 -4.09 6.05 -10.87
CA GLY A 85 -2.76 6.62 -11.08
C GLY A 85 -2.56 7.97 -10.35
N THR A 86 -3.53 8.89 -10.40
CA THR A 86 -3.36 10.19 -9.74
C THR A 86 -3.36 10.10 -8.22
N VAL A 87 -4.23 9.27 -7.63
CA VAL A 87 -4.30 9.12 -6.16
C VAL A 87 -3.07 8.39 -5.63
N PHE A 88 -2.61 7.33 -6.31
CA PHE A 88 -1.38 6.64 -5.92
C PHE A 88 -0.14 7.53 -6.07
N LEU A 89 -0.08 8.38 -7.10
CA LEU A 89 1.01 9.34 -7.26
C LEU A 89 1.01 10.37 -6.13
N LEU A 90 -0.15 10.96 -5.81
CA LEU A 90 -0.30 11.89 -4.69
C LEU A 90 0.21 11.26 -3.40
N ARG A 91 -0.17 10.01 -3.16
CA ARG A 91 0.26 9.25 -1.99
C ARG A 91 1.78 9.05 -1.94
N CYS A 92 2.41 8.73 -3.06
CA CYS A 92 3.87 8.62 -3.12
C CYS A 92 4.54 9.93 -2.71
N VAL A 93 4.04 11.07 -3.21
CA VAL A 93 4.56 12.39 -2.86
C VAL A 93 4.38 12.65 -1.37
N THR A 94 3.20 12.38 -0.80
CA THR A 94 2.96 12.57 0.64
C THR A 94 3.83 11.66 1.50
N MET A 95 4.02 10.39 1.16
CA MET A 95 4.90 9.47 1.91
C MET A 95 6.37 9.84 1.80
N PHE A 96 6.79 10.40 0.67
CA PHE A 96 8.17 10.84 0.48
C PHE A 96 8.47 12.10 1.31
N VAL A 97 7.51 13.02 1.38
CA VAL A 97 7.64 14.29 2.12
C VAL A 97 7.40 14.09 3.61
N THR A 98 6.45 13.25 4.01
CA THR A 98 6.09 13.00 5.40
C THR A 98 6.95 11.87 5.99
N SER A 99 7.72 12.17 7.03
CA SER A 99 8.35 11.14 7.86
C SER A 99 7.27 10.31 8.54
N LEU A 100 7.14 9.03 8.19
CA LEU A 100 6.18 8.14 8.83
C LEU A 100 6.54 7.92 10.29
N SER A 101 5.54 7.97 11.16
CA SER A 101 5.67 7.59 12.56
C SER A 101 5.90 6.09 12.67
N VAL A 102 6.56 5.69 13.76
CA VAL A 102 6.87 4.29 14.02
C VAL A 102 5.56 3.52 14.23
N PRO A 103 5.31 2.42 13.49
CA PRO A 103 4.15 1.58 13.76
C PRO A 103 4.26 0.95 15.16
N GLY A 104 3.13 0.64 15.79
CA GLY A 104 3.15 0.00 17.11
C GLY A 104 3.93 -1.33 17.10
N GLN A 105 4.60 -1.64 18.21
CA GLN A 105 5.48 -2.82 18.37
C GLN A 105 4.79 -4.19 18.13
N HIS A 106 3.46 -4.21 18.01
CA HIS A 106 2.66 -5.41 17.79
C HIS A 106 2.57 -5.85 16.32
N LEU A 107 3.03 -5.02 15.38
CA LEU A 107 3.12 -5.38 13.97
C LEU A 107 4.45 -6.07 13.68
N GLN A 108 4.38 -7.32 13.23
CA GLN A 108 5.52 -8.10 12.72
C GLN A 108 5.98 -7.53 11.38
N CYS A 109 6.72 -6.43 11.41
CA CYS A 109 7.37 -5.90 10.21
C CYS A 109 8.58 -6.75 9.85
N SER A 110 8.77 -6.99 8.54
CA SER A 110 10.05 -7.50 8.06
C SER A 110 11.14 -6.48 8.34
N GLY A 111 12.24 -6.90 8.97
CA GLY A 111 13.36 -6.02 9.30
C GLY A 111 14.00 -5.38 8.05
N LYS A 112 14.65 -4.23 8.26
CA LYS A 112 15.42 -3.51 7.23
C LYS A 112 16.41 -4.47 6.58
N LEU A 113 16.41 -4.55 5.24
CA LEU A 113 17.38 -5.37 4.53
C LEU A 113 18.65 -4.53 4.31
N TYR A 114 19.61 -4.67 5.22
CA TYR A 114 20.93 -4.08 5.06
C TYR A 114 21.74 -4.94 4.07
N GLY A 115 21.83 -4.50 2.81
CA GLY A 115 22.74 -5.09 1.82
C GLY A 115 22.21 -5.08 0.39
N ASN A 116 23.07 -4.62 -0.54
CA ASN A 116 22.97 -4.61 -2.01
C ASN A 116 21.68 -4.03 -2.64
N VAL A 117 21.85 -3.02 -3.50
CA VAL A 117 20.77 -2.39 -4.30
C VAL A 117 19.93 -3.43 -5.06
N TRP A 118 20.55 -4.54 -5.45
CA TRP A 118 19.88 -5.67 -6.11
C TRP A 118 18.79 -6.33 -5.24
N ALA A 119 19.05 -6.56 -3.95
CA ALA A 119 18.06 -7.16 -3.06
C ALA A 119 16.88 -6.21 -2.79
N LYS A 120 17.14 -4.89 -2.78
CA LYS A 120 16.09 -3.86 -2.70
C LYS A 120 15.20 -3.86 -3.93
N LEU A 121 15.79 -4.00 -5.12
CA LEU A 121 15.09 -4.06 -6.39
C LEU A 121 14.23 -5.35 -6.49
N GLN A 122 14.75 -6.47 -5.99
CA GLN A 122 14.01 -7.73 -5.92
C GLN A 122 12.82 -7.65 -4.95
N ARG A 123 12.95 -6.96 -3.80
CA ARG A 123 11.82 -6.66 -2.91
C ARG A 123 10.79 -5.74 -3.57
N ALA A 124 11.22 -4.66 -4.23
CA ALA A 124 10.31 -3.79 -4.97
C ALA A 124 9.55 -4.56 -6.06
N PHE A 125 10.21 -5.49 -6.74
CA PHE A 125 9.55 -6.34 -7.74
C PHE A 125 8.56 -7.32 -7.10
N ALA A 126 8.88 -7.89 -5.94
CA ALA A 126 7.96 -8.74 -5.19
C ALA A 126 6.71 -7.97 -4.71
N ILE A 127 6.88 -6.75 -4.19
CA ILE A 127 5.77 -5.87 -3.79
C ILE A 127 4.91 -5.50 -4.99
N TRP A 128 5.54 -5.17 -6.12
CA TRP A 128 4.86 -4.79 -7.34
C TRP A 128 4.04 -5.96 -7.92
N SER A 129 4.61 -7.17 -7.94
CA SER A 129 3.92 -8.37 -8.42
C SER A 129 2.83 -8.88 -7.46
N GLY A 130 2.99 -8.65 -6.15
CA GLY A 130 2.00 -8.98 -5.12
C GLY A 130 0.92 -7.91 -4.91
N PHE A 131 0.90 -6.84 -5.71
CA PHE A 131 0.02 -5.66 -5.55
C PHE A 131 0.08 -5.00 -4.16
N GLY A 132 1.14 -5.22 -3.38
CA GLY A 132 1.30 -4.66 -2.03
C GLY A 132 0.27 -5.16 -0.99
N MET A 133 -0.38 -6.31 -1.23
CA MET A 133 -1.28 -6.93 -0.24
C MET A 133 -0.49 -7.71 0.79
N THR A 134 -0.87 -7.66 2.07
CA THR A 134 -0.19 -8.47 3.09
C THR A 134 -0.55 -9.95 2.98
N LEU A 135 -1.70 -10.28 2.39
CA LEU A 135 -2.12 -11.65 2.06
C LEU A 135 -1.14 -12.38 1.13
N THR A 136 -0.33 -11.66 0.36
CA THR A 136 0.72 -12.24 -0.51
C THR A 136 2.09 -12.34 0.17
N GLY A 137 2.15 -12.10 1.48
CA GLY A 137 3.36 -12.24 2.31
C GLY A 137 4.23 -10.97 2.37
N VAL A 138 3.71 -9.84 1.89
CA VAL A 138 4.41 -8.55 1.95
C VAL A 138 4.10 -7.86 3.27
N HIS A 139 5.01 -7.96 4.24
CA HIS A 139 4.91 -7.27 5.54
C HIS A 139 5.92 -6.11 5.61
N THR A 140 5.67 -5.02 4.88
CA THR A 140 6.49 -3.80 5.04
C THR A 140 5.86 -2.84 6.05
N CYS A 141 6.66 -2.22 6.92
CA CYS A 141 6.16 -1.24 7.88
C CYS A 141 5.46 -0.04 7.25
N GLY A 142 5.81 0.30 6.00
CA GLY A 142 5.17 1.40 5.27
C GLY A 142 3.72 1.10 4.86
N ASP A 143 3.41 -0.17 4.57
CA ASP A 143 2.07 -0.62 4.17
C ASP A 143 1.05 -0.55 5.32
N TYR A 144 1.51 -0.54 6.57
CA TYR A 144 0.64 -0.56 7.74
C TYR A 144 0.09 0.81 8.15
N MET A 145 0.87 1.88 7.96
CA MET A 145 0.45 3.21 8.41
C MET A 145 -0.33 3.97 7.34
N PHE A 146 -0.07 3.68 6.06
CA PHE A 146 -0.74 4.34 4.97
C PHE A 146 -0.90 3.27 3.89
N SER A 147 -1.94 2.45 4.05
CA SER A 147 -2.15 1.20 3.33
C SER A 147 -2.84 1.41 2.00
N GLY A 148 -2.46 0.66 0.95
CA GLY A 148 -3.01 0.74 -0.43
C GLY A 148 -4.52 0.77 -0.43
N HIS A 149 -5.05 -0.03 0.49
CA HIS A 149 -6.43 -0.39 0.71
C HIS A 149 -7.35 0.80 0.89
N THR A 150 -6.97 1.88 1.57
CA THR A 150 -7.87 3.05 1.74
C THR A 150 -8.16 3.75 0.42
N VAL A 151 -7.19 3.79 -0.50
CA VAL A 151 -7.35 4.34 -1.86
C VAL A 151 -8.17 3.40 -2.74
N VAL A 152 -8.10 2.09 -2.51
CA VAL A 152 -8.88 1.10 -3.27
C VAL A 152 -10.32 0.98 -2.75
N LEU A 153 -10.53 1.24 -1.45
CA LEU A 153 -11.83 1.20 -0.77
C LEU A 153 -12.65 2.49 -0.94
N THR A 154 -12.02 3.63 -1.26
CA THR A 154 -12.68 4.93 -1.49
C THR A 154 -12.99 5.12 -2.97
#